data_AF-A0A959A202-F1
#
_entry.id   AF-A0A959A202-F1
#
_cell.length_a   1.000
_cell.length_b   1.000
_cell.length_c   1.000
_cell.angle_alpha   90.00
_cell.angle_beta   90.00
_cell.angle_gamma   90.00
#
_symmetry.space_group_name_H-M   'P 1'
#
loop_
_entity.id
_entity.type
_entity.pdbx_description
1 polymer ?
#
loop_
_entity_poly.entity_id
_entity_poly.type
_entity_poly.pdbx_seq_one_letter_code
_entity_poly.pdbx_strand_id
1 'polypeptide(L)'
;MRLFLTIPFFLSSLGLQAQEFAFEMWHDGKVVLENGDTLTGNVKYDMQTDLVQVQVGDLLETYSARKLLFLEIFDKTVKRYRRMYSLPYNTSGNYKAPVIFELLEEGKITLLCREALEYRTYSSAFYYYSNYTRLIIVYRYFLLKEDGSIVEFVGKRGDWLDLMKDRKEEVQKFVRSNRLDFDEKYDLSRIIAYYNSLFLS
;
A
#
# COMPACT_ATOMS: atom_id res chain seq x y z
N MET A 1 -33.82 29.05 53.65
CA MET A 1 -33.82 27.81 52.84
C MET A 1 -33.28 28.16 51.46
N ARG A 2 -32.04 27.81 51.14
CA ARG A 2 -31.47 27.94 49.78
C ARG A 2 -31.00 26.55 49.36
N LEU A 3 -31.74 25.97 48.42
CA LEU A 3 -31.46 24.66 47.83
C LEU A 3 -30.42 24.86 46.71
N PHE A 4 -29.21 24.33 46.87
CA PHE A 4 -28.24 24.27 45.79
C PHE A 4 -28.50 23.00 44.97
N LEU A 5 -28.95 23.18 43.72
CA LEU A 5 -29.03 22.13 42.72
C LEU A 5 -27.63 21.93 42.12
N THR A 6 -27.01 20.80 42.40
CA THR A 6 -25.81 20.33 41.70
C THR A 6 -26.24 19.51 40.48
N ILE A 7 -25.93 20.00 39.29
CA ILE A 7 -26.13 19.27 38.03
C ILE A 7 -24.86 18.41 37.79
N PRO A 8 -24.97 17.07 37.66
CA PRO A 8 -23.82 16.24 37.34
C PRO A 8 -23.49 16.39 35.84
N PHE A 9 -22.26 16.81 35.57
CA PHE A 9 -21.72 16.93 34.22
C PHE A 9 -21.32 15.53 33.73
N PHE A 10 -22.16 14.90 32.90
CA PHE A 10 -21.82 13.68 32.19
C PHE A 10 -20.77 14.00 31.11
N LEU A 11 -19.50 13.66 31.33
CA LEU A 11 -18.50 13.61 30.27
C LEU A 11 -18.79 12.39 29.38
N SER A 12 -19.48 12.60 28.27
CA SER A 12 -19.50 11.64 27.17
C SER A 12 -18.14 11.67 26.47
N SER A 13 -17.35 10.60 26.59
CA SER A 13 -16.12 10.42 25.82
C SER A 13 -16.48 10.21 24.35
N LEU A 14 -16.44 11.28 23.56
CA LEU A 14 -16.40 11.18 22.11
C LEU A 14 -15.06 10.53 21.75
N GLY A 15 -15.11 9.23 21.43
CA GLY A 15 -13.93 8.52 20.94
C GLY A 15 -13.46 9.17 19.65
N LEU A 16 -12.28 9.81 19.70
CA LEU A 16 -11.55 10.19 18.50
C LEU A 16 -11.18 8.91 17.78
N GLN A 17 -11.85 8.61 16.65
CA GLN A 17 -11.42 7.51 15.79
C GLN A 17 -10.08 7.90 15.16
N ALA A 18 -9.01 7.26 15.62
CA ALA A 18 -7.72 7.32 14.95
C ALA A 18 -7.81 6.61 13.59
N GLN A 19 -7.04 7.08 12.62
CA GLN A 19 -6.91 6.40 11.34
C GLN A 19 -6.22 5.06 11.58
N GLU A 20 -6.91 3.95 11.31
CA GLU A 20 -6.29 2.62 11.31
C GLU A 20 -5.60 2.38 9.96
N PHE A 21 -4.38 1.87 10.01
CA PHE A 21 -3.61 1.50 8.82
C PHE A 21 -3.60 -0.02 8.61
N ALA A 22 -3.64 -0.46 7.35
CA ALA A 22 -3.68 -1.89 7.02
C ALA A 22 -2.48 -2.65 7.61
N PHE A 23 -1.28 -2.09 7.57
CA PHE A 23 -0.07 -2.70 8.13
C PHE A 23 -0.11 -2.84 9.68
N GLU A 24 -1.00 -2.11 10.37
CA GLU A 24 -1.15 -2.21 11.83
C GLU A 24 -2.04 -3.38 12.27
N MET A 25 -2.75 -4.00 11.33
CA MET A 25 -3.76 -5.02 11.61
C MET A 25 -3.31 -6.43 11.22
N TRP A 26 -4.02 -7.40 11.78
CA TRP A 26 -3.93 -8.81 11.42
C TRP A 26 -4.91 -9.14 10.29
N HIS A 27 -4.38 -9.80 9.25
CA HIS A 27 -5.15 -10.23 8.09
C HIS A 27 -5.09 -11.74 7.93
N ASP A 28 -6.18 -12.33 7.45
CA ASP A 28 -6.15 -13.74 7.06
C ASP A 28 -5.25 -13.89 5.82
N GLY A 29 -4.29 -14.81 5.86
CA GLY A 29 -3.31 -14.90 4.78
C GLY A 29 -2.42 -16.14 4.82
N LYS A 30 -1.49 -16.17 3.87
CA LYS A 30 -0.45 -17.19 3.77
C LYS A 30 0.91 -16.55 3.48
N VAL A 31 1.96 -17.17 3.99
CA VAL A 31 3.34 -16.77 3.80
C VAL A 31 4.14 -17.96 3.30
N VAL A 32 4.88 -17.76 2.22
CA VAL A 32 5.82 -18.72 1.65
C VAL A 32 7.23 -18.27 2.00
N LEU A 33 7.95 -19.11 2.73
CA LEU A 33 9.33 -18.86 3.16
C LEU A 33 10.33 -19.23 2.06
N GLU A 34 11.55 -18.69 2.15
CA GLU A 34 12.65 -18.96 1.21
C GLU A 34 12.98 -20.44 1.03
N ASN A 35 12.83 -21.24 2.10
CA ASN A 35 13.05 -22.68 2.08
C ASN A 35 11.90 -23.48 1.45
N GLY A 36 10.81 -22.83 1.04
CA GLY A 36 9.63 -23.45 0.44
C GLY A 36 8.50 -23.77 1.44
N ASP A 37 8.71 -23.57 2.74
CA ASP A 37 7.66 -23.78 3.73
C ASP A 37 6.52 -22.77 3.56
N THR A 38 5.28 -23.23 3.80
CA THR A 38 4.10 -22.37 3.73
C THR A 38 3.39 -22.33 5.07
N LEU A 39 3.21 -21.13 5.60
CA LEU A 39 2.46 -20.85 6.82
C LEU A 39 1.12 -20.22 6.46
N THR A 40 0.03 -20.69 7.04
CA THR A 40 -1.32 -20.13 6.83
C THR A 40 -1.90 -19.74 8.17
N GLY A 41 -2.35 -18.50 8.30
CA GLY A 41 -2.82 -17.96 9.57
C GLY A 41 -3.06 -16.45 9.51
N ASN A 42 -3.01 -15.80 10.67
CA ASN A 42 -3.07 -14.35 10.73
C ASN A 42 -1.71 -13.77 10.38
N VAL A 43 -1.67 -12.82 9.45
CA VAL A 43 -0.47 -12.19 8.93
C VAL A 43 -0.55 -10.70 9.20
N LYS A 44 0.51 -10.15 9.78
CA LYS A 44 0.74 -8.71 9.90
C LYS A 44 2.05 -8.39 9.20
N TYR A 45 2.08 -7.29 8.45
CA TYR A 45 3.24 -6.92 7.65
C TYR A 45 3.64 -5.48 7.96
N ASP A 46 4.91 -5.15 7.77
CA ASP A 46 5.41 -3.78 7.82
C ASP A 46 6.42 -3.57 6.69
N MET A 47 6.03 -2.80 5.66
CA MET A 47 6.88 -2.49 4.51
C MET A 47 7.97 -1.44 4.84
N GLN A 48 7.93 -0.78 5.99
CA GLN A 48 8.99 0.15 6.39
C GLN A 48 10.17 -0.58 6.98
N THR A 49 9.90 -1.61 7.78
CA THR A 49 10.92 -2.43 8.43
C THR A 49 11.19 -3.75 7.69
N ASP A 50 10.42 -4.05 6.65
CA ASP A 50 10.52 -5.28 5.85
C ASP A 50 10.36 -6.55 6.71
N LEU A 51 9.43 -6.49 7.67
CA LEU A 51 9.07 -7.57 8.61
C LEU A 51 7.65 -8.08 8.35
N VAL A 52 7.48 -9.39 8.54
CA VAL A 52 6.18 -10.07 8.52
C VAL A 52 6.05 -10.91 9.77
N GLN A 53 4.95 -10.74 10.49
CA GLN A 53 4.58 -11.55 11.63
C GLN A 53 3.48 -12.52 11.21
N VAL A 54 3.61 -13.79 11.59
CA VAL A 54 2.64 -14.84 11.28
C VAL A 54 2.22 -15.52 12.57
N GLN A 55 0.92 -15.60 12.78
CA GLN A 55 0.32 -16.30 13.91
C GLN A 55 -0.45 -17.54 13.41
N VAL A 56 -0.03 -18.71 13.87
CA VAL A 56 -0.66 -20.02 13.58
C VAL A 56 -1.05 -20.67 14.91
N GLY A 57 -2.32 -20.61 15.27
CA GLY A 57 -2.77 -20.97 16.61
C GLY A 57 -2.13 -20.05 17.66
N ASP A 58 -1.41 -20.63 18.62
CA ASP A 58 -0.72 -19.89 19.68
C ASP A 58 0.74 -19.52 19.31
N LEU A 59 1.25 -20.02 18.19
CA LEU A 59 2.61 -19.74 17.74
C LEU A 59 2.65 -18.40 16.99
N LEU A 60 3.51 -17.49 17.44
CA LEU A 60 3.80 -16.21 16.79
C LEU A 60 5.26 -16.16 16.37
N GLU A 61 5.49 -16.07 15.06
CA GLU A 61 6.82 -15.95 14.47
C GLU A 61 6.96 -14.63 13.71
N THR A 62 8.19 -14.12 13.61
CA THR A 62 8.52 -12.91 12.85
C THR A 62 9.64 -13.20 11.87
N TYR A 63 9.42 -12.87 10.61
CA TYR A 63 10.34 -13.08 9.51
C TYR A 63 10.73 -11.74 8.88
N SER A 64 12.00 -11.58 8.54
CA SER A 64 12.44 -10.50 7.65
C SER A 64 12.25 -10.91 6.18
N ALA A 65 12.25 -9.94 5.28
CA ALA A 65 12.21 -10.18 3.83
C ALA A 65 13.23 -11.24 3.34
N ARG A 66 14.40 -11.37 3.98
CA ARG A 66 15.40 -12.38 3.62
C ARG A 66 14.91 -13.83 3.76
N LYS A 67 13.93 -14.09 4.61
CA LYS A 67 13.34 -15.42 4.83
C LYS A 67 12.03 -15.62 4.10
N LEU A 68 11.57 -14.63 3.35
CA LEU A 68 10.29 -14.63 2.65
C LEU A 68 10.53 -14.77 1.14
N LEU A 69 9.68 -15.54 0.48
CA LEU A 69 9.51 -15.47 -0.98
C LEU A 69 8.31 -14.59 -1.33
N PHE A 70 7.17 -14.89 -0.71
CA PHE A 70 5.88 -14.30 -1.07
C PHE A 70 4.90 -14.37 0.10
N LEU A 71 3.97 -13.43 0.17
CA LEU A 71 2.81 -13.49 1.03
C LEU A 71 1.56 -12.99 0.31
N GLU A 72 0.43 -13.55 0.70
CA GLU A 72 -0.91 -13.11 0.28
C GLU A 72 -1.75 -12.86 1.51
N ILE A 73 -2.39 -11.71 1.56
CA ILE A 73 -3.31 -11.34 2.64
C ILE A 73 -4.66 -10.93 2.07
N PHE A 74 -5.73 -11.19 2.80
CA PHE A 74 -7.01 -10.52 2.57
C PHE A 74 -7.10 -9.26 3.42
N ASP A 75 -6.86 -8.11 2.79
CA ASP A 75 -6.90 -6.82 3.45
C ASP A 75 -8.36 -6.42 3.75
N LYS A 76 -8.70 -6.43 5.04
CA LYS A 76 -10.07 -6.14 5.52
C LYS A 76 -10.48 -4.69 5.32
N THR A 77 -9.55 -3.74 5.22
CA THR A 77 -9.86 -2.31 5.03
C THR A 77 -10.48 -2.04 3.66
N VAL A 78 -9.91 -2.68 2.63
CA VAL A 78 -10.28 -2.49 1.23
C VAL A 78 -10.99 -3.70 0.63
N LYS A 79 -11.16 -4.78 1.41
CA LYS A 79 -11.80 -6.05 1.05
C LYS A 79 -11.19 -6.68 -0.22
N ARG A 80 -9.87 -6.77 -0.26
CA ARG A 80 -9.12 -7.27 -1.43
C ARG A 80 -7.97 -8.18 -1.02
N TYR A 81 -7.67 -9.14 -1.87
CA TYR A 81 -6.41 -9.88 -1.79
C TYR A 81 -5.26 -9.00 -2.25
N ARG A 82 -4.20 -8.97 -1.45
CA ARG A 82 -2.95 -8.27 -1.74
C ARG A 82 -1.83 -9.27 -1.75
N ARG A 83 -1.02 -9.19 -2.80
CA ARG A 83 0.08 -10.11 -3.08
C ARG A 83 1.38 -9.34 -2.94
N MET A 84 2.29 -9.84 -2.12
CA MET A 84 3.55 -9.18 -1.85
C MET A 84 4.71 -10.16 -2.01
N TYR A 85 5.82 -9.67 -2.56
CA TYR A 85 7.00 -10.46 -2.88
C TYR A 85 8.22 -9.85 -2.21
N SER A 86 9.13 -10.71 -1.76
CA SER A 86 10.44 -10.28 -1.33
C SER A 86 11.38 -10.26 -2.54
N LEU A 87 11.82 -9.07 -2.93
CA LEU A 87 12.61 -8.87 -4.16
C LEU A 87 13.93 -8.15 -3.85
N PRO A 88 15.02 -8.48 -4.56
CA PRO A 88 16.30 -7.80 -4.36
C PRO A 88 16.24 -6.36 -4.86
N TYR A 89 16.26 -5.40 -3.94
CA TYR A 89 16.26 -3.97 -4.24
C TYR A 89 17.40 -3.26 -3.53
N ASN A 90 17.82 -2.13 -4.10
CA ASN A 90 18.90 -1.33 -3.57
C ASN A 90 18.32 0.01 -3.07
N THR A 91 18.24 0.15 -1.75
CA THR A 91 17.78 1.38 -1.11
C THR A 91 18.92 2.40 -0.94
N SER A 92 20.19 1.96 -1.00
CA SER A 92 21.40 2.79 -0.86
C SER A 92 22.67 1.99 -1.18
N GLY A 93 23.53 2.51 -2.06
CA GLY A 93 24.84 1.92 -2.38
C GLY A 93 24.83 1.02 -3.61
N ASN A 94 25.58 -0.10 -3.60
CA ASN A 94 25.61 -1.10 -4.69
C ASN A 94 25.06 -2.47 -4.24
N TYR A 95 24.70 -2.63 -2.97
CA TYR A 95 24.23 -3.90 -2.41
C TYR A 95 22.72 -4.01 -2.52
N LYS A 96 22.22 -5.09 -3.15
CA LYS A 96 20.80 -5.41 -3.16
C LYS A 96 20.45 -6.28 -1.96
N ALA A 97 19.47 -5.84 -1.18
CA ALA A 97 18.88 -6.62 -0.10
C ALA A 97 17.45 -7.04 -0.50
N PRO A 98 16.95 -8.19 -0.01
CA PRO A 98 15.53 -8.52 -0.14
C PRO A 98 14.66 -7.49 0.57
N VAL A 99 13.64 -7.01 -0.12
CA VAL A 99 12.74 -5.91 0.29
C VAL A 99 11.32 -6.29 -0.15
N ILE A 100 10.30 -5.98 0.66
CA ILE A 100 8.90 -6.39 0.41
C ILE A 100 8.22 -5.41 -0.56
N PHE A 101 7.72 -5.90 -1.68
CA PHE A 101 6.90 -5.13 -2.62
C PHE A 101 5.53 -5.74 -2.76
N GLU A 102 4.48 -4.92 -2.79
CA GLU A 102 3.18 -5.36 -3.30
C GLU A 102 3.21 -5.39 -4.83
N LEU A 103 2.74 -6.49 -5.42
CA LEU A 103 2.50 -6.60 -6.85
C LEU A 103 1.09 -6.08 -7.15
N LEU A 104 1.00 -4.94 -7.83
CA LEU A 104 -0.28 -4.38 -8.27
C LEU A 104 -0.73 -5.02 -9.57
N GLU A 105 0.14 -5.02 -10.59
CA GLU A 105 -0.16 -5.57 -11.92
C GLU A 105 1.09 -6.18 -12.55
N GLU A 106 0.87 -7.18 -13.40
CA GLU A 106 1.91 -7.87 -14.17
C GLU A 106 1.54 -7.89 -15.65
N GLY A 107 2.52 -7.73 -16.54
CA GLY A 107 2.31 -7.74 -17.99
C GLY A 107 3.35 -6.89 -18.71
N LYS A 108 2.92 -6.14 -19.74
CA LYS A 108 3.84 -5.24 -20.47
C LYS A 108 4.48 -4.20 -19.55
N ILE A 109 3.75 -3.77 -18.53
CA ILE A 109 4.25 -3.05 -17.36
C ILE A 109 4.00 -3.91 -16.14
N THR A 110 5.06 -4.32 -15.44
CA THR A 110 4.95 -4.91 -14.10
C THR A 110 5.11 -3.81 -13.05
N LEU A 111 3.99 -3.51 -12.39
CA LEU A 111 3.88 -2.43 -11.40
C LEU A 111 3.95 -3.00 -9.98
N LEU A 112 4.96 -2.55 -9.25
CA LEU A 112 5.18 -2.82 -7.84
C LEU A 112 4.86 -1.57 -7.01
N CYS A 113 4.53 -1.77 -5.73
CA CYS A 113 4.18 -0.71 -4.80
C CYS A 113 4.78 -0.95 -3.41
N ARG A 114 5.14 0.13 -2.71
CA ARG A 114 5.44 0.13 -1.27
C ARG A 114 4.66 1.23 -0.55
N GLU A 115 4.20 0.90 0.65
CA GLU A 115 3.63 1.88 1.59
C GLU A 115 4.76 2.64 2.29
N ALA A 116 4.59 3.95 2.43
CA ALA A 116 5.42 4.80 3.28
C ALA A 116 4.54 5.72 4.12
N LEU A 117 5.01 6.12 5.30
CA LEU A 117 4.31 7.08 6.14
C LEU A 117 4.91 8.47 5.96
N GLU A 118 4.05 9.46 5.73
CA GLU A 118 4.45 10.86 5.59
C GLU A 118 3.57 11.77 6.42
N TYR A 119 4.17 12.80 7.00
CA TYR A 119 3.43 13.88 7.66
C TYR A 119 2.99 14.90 6.62
N ARG A 120 1.68 15.10 6.47
CA ARG A 120 1.11 16.17 5.64
C ARG A 120 0.48 17.24 6.51
N THR A 121 0.82 18.50 6.20
CA THR A 121 0.25 19.68 6.85
C THR A 121 -0.87 20.24 5.98
N TYR A 122 -2.05 20.37 6.56
CA TYR A 122 -3.22 20.94 5.92
C TYR A 122 -3.54 22.30 6.54
N SER A 123 -3.83 23.28 5.68
CA SER A 123 -4.37 24.57 6.09
C SER A 123 -5.88 24.49 6.21
N SER A 124 -6.42 24.83 7.38
CA SER A 124 -7.86 24.95 7.55
C SER A 124 -8.32 26.34 7.13
N ALA A 125 -9.11 26.44 6.05
CA ALA A 125 -9.74 27.71 5.67
C ALA A 125 -10.81 28.16 6.69
N PHE A 126 -11.32 27.22 7.50
CA PHE A 126 -12.41 27.47 8.47
C PHE A 126 -11.93 28.11 9.77
N TYR A 127 -10.66 27.89 10.14
CA TYR A 127 -10.01 28.52 11.27
C TYR A 127 -8.86 29.36 10.74
N TYR A 128 -9.04 30.68 10.71
CA TYR A 128 -8.18 31.67 10.06
C TYR A 128 -6.67 31.62 10.43
N TYR A 129 -6.25 30.75 11.36
CA TYR A 129 -4.85 30.53 11.76
C TYR A 129 -4.55 29.09 12.27
N SER A 130 -5.18 28.04 11.75
CA SER A 130 -4.87 26.66 12.19
C SER A 130 -4.39 25.77 11.05
N ASN A 131 -3.10 25.44 11.09
CA ASN A 131 -2.52 24.33 10.35
C ASN A 131 -2.55 23.10 11.25
N TYR A 132 -2.93 21.95 10.71
CA TYR A 132 -2.82 20.68 11.41
C TYR A 132 -2.03 19.68 10.57
N THR A 133 -1.16 18.93 11.22
CA THR A 133 -0.35 17.89 10.58
C THR A 133 -0.96 16.54 10.89
N ARG A 134 -1.07 15.68 9.88
CA ARG A 134 -1.50 14.28 10.03
C ARG A 134 -0.48 13.36 9.39
N LEU A 135 -0.26 12.23 10.03
CA LEU A 135 0.44 11.11 9.45
C LEU A 135 -0.50 10.41 8.46
N ILE A 136 -0.03 10.18 7.23
CA ILE A 136 -0.80 9.50 6.19
C ILE A 136 0.05 8.40 5.55
N ILE A 137 -0.61 7.43 4.92
CA ILE A 137 0.06 6.50 3.99
C ILE A 137 0.19 7.18 2.63
N VAL A 138 1.38 7.10 2.07
CA VAL A 138 1.65 7.36 0.65
C VAL A 138 2.12 6.09 -0.02
N TYR A 139 1.87 5.98 -1.32
CA TYR A 139 2.27 4.84 -2.13
C TYR A 139 3.42 5.24 -3.04
N ARG A 140 4.55 4.52 -2.94
CA ARG A 140 5.68 4.64 -3.85
C ARG A 140 5.59 3.53 -4.88
N TYR A 141 5.78 3.88 -6.14
CA TYR A 141 5.61 2.95 -7.26
C TYR A 141 6.95 2.58 -7.85
N PHE A 142 7.08 1.33 -8.29
CA PHE A 142 8.30 0.80 -8.88
C PHE A 142 7.95 -0.03 -10.11
N LEU A 143 8.81 0.02 -11.11
CA LEU A 143 8.68 -0.73 -12.35
C LEU A 143 9.68 -1.88 -12.31
N LEU A 144 9.19 -3.12 -12.32
CA LEU A 144 10.02 -4.29 -12.56
C LEU A 144 10.20 -4.46 -14.07
N LYS A 145 11.45 -4.41 -14.52
CA LYS A 145 11.85 -4.55 -15.92
C LYS A 145 12.12 -6.03 -16.25
N GLU A 146 12.12 -6.34 -17.55
CA GLU A 146 12.36 -7.69 -18.05
C GLU A 146 13.76 -8.23 -17.66
N ASP A 147 14.74 -7.34 -17.46
CA ASP A 147 16.08 -7.70 -16.99
C ASP A 147 16.16 -7.95 -15.46
N GLY A 148 15.03 -7.90 -14.76
CA GLY A 148 14.93 -8.06 -13.31
C GLY A 148 15.33 -6.81 -12.51
N SER A 149 15.65 -5.69 -13.17
CA SER A 149 15.88 -4.41 -12.49
C SER A 149 14.56 -3.82 -12.00
N ILE A 150 14.61 -3.23 -10.80
CA ILE A 150 13.48 -2.51 -10.21
C ILE A 150 13.86 -1.04 -10.17
N VAL A 151 13.03 -0.18 -10.76
CA VAL A 151 13.27 1.26 -10.85
C VAL A 151 12.10 1.99 -10.21
N GLU A 152 12.38 2.87 -9.25
CA GLU A 152 11.35 3.74 -8.66
C GLU A 152 10.78 4.70 -9.70
N PHE A 153 9.46 4.82 -9.72
CA PHE A 153 8.73 5.78 -10.55
C PHE A 153 8.34 6.98 -9.70
N VAL A 154 8.96 8.14 -9.97
CA VAL A 154 8.72 9.42 -9.28
C VAL A 154 8.01 10.42 -10.22
N GLY A 155 7.36 9.91 -11.27
CA GLY A 155 6.69 10.72 -12.29
C GLY A 155 5.26 11.12 -11.92
N LYS A 156 4.67 11.93 -12.79
CA LYS A 156 3.25 12.33 -12.75
C LYS A 156 2.46 11.62 -13.85
N ARG A 157 1.17 11.95 -13.95
CA ARG A 157 0.27 11.47 -15.03
C ARG A 157 0.88 11.52 -16.44
N GLY A 158 1.62 12.58 -16.78
CA GLY A 158 2.25 12.71 -18.10
C GLY A 158 3.26 11.58 -18.36
N ASP A 159 4.12 11.31 -17.39
CA ASP A 159 5.17 10.29 -17.50
C ASP A 159 4.58 8.87 -17.57
N TRP A 160 3.47 8.62 -16.86
CA TRP A 160 2.70 7.37 -17.00
C TRP A 160 2.22 7.16 -18.43
N LEU A 161 1.64 8.20 -19.03
CA LEU A 161 1.14 8.13 -20.40
C LEU A 161 2.27 7.99 -21.43
N ASP A 162 3.47 8.47 -21.11
CA ASP A 162 4.64 8.33 -21.98
C ASP A 162 5.24 6.92 -21.91
N LEU A 163 5.15 6.24 -20.75
CA LEU A 163 5.42 4.80 -20.65
C LEU A 163 4.42 3.96 -21.47
N MET A 164 3.20 4.47 -21.65
CA MET A 164 2.11 3.82 -22.40
C MET A 164 1.93 4.39 -23.81
N LYS A 165 2.96 5.04 -24.38
CA LYS A 165 2.87 5.79 -25.64
C LYS A 165 2.27 5.00 -26.81
N ASP A 166 2.53 3.69 -26.87
CA ASP A 166 2.10 2.83 -27.98
C ASP A 166 0.57 2.56 -27.99
N ARG A 167 -0.11 2.82 -26.87
CA ARG A 167 -1.57 2.67 -26.68
C ARG A 167 -2.17 3.84 -25.89
N LYS A 168 -1.58 5.03 -26.03
CA LYS A 168 -1.89 6.21 -25.20
C LYS A 168 -3.34 6.66 -25.37
N GLU A 169 -3.88 6.61 -26.59
CA GLU A 169 -5.24 7.04 -26.88
C GLU A 169 -6.28 6.11 -26.24
N GLU A 170 -6.07 4.80 -26.34
CA GLU A 170 -6.92 3.77 -25.75
C GLU A 170 -6.94 3.89 -24.23
N VAL A 171 -5.76 4.06 -23.61
CA VAL A 171 -5.63 4.27 -22.16
C VAL A 171 -6.34 5.55 -21.73
N GLN A 172 -6.12 6.66 -22.42
CA GLN A 172 -6.79 7.93 -22.08
C GLN A 172 -8.31 7.83 -22.19
N LYS A 173 -8.82 7.15 -23.21
CA LYS A 173 -10.26 6.89 -23.37
C LYS A 173 -10.79 6.05 -22.20
N PHE A 174 -10.11 4.96 -21.85
CA PHE A 174 -10.47 4.11 -20.72
C PHE A 174 -10.51 4.87 -19.40
N VAL A 175 -9.47 5.67 -19.12
CA VAL A 175 -9.37 6.52 -17.92
C VAL A 175 -10.56 7.48 -17.84
N ARG A 176 -10.88 8.19 -18.93
CA ARG A 176 -11.99 9.16 -18.96
C ARG A 176 -13.34 8.49 -18.77
N SER A 177 -13.60 7.40 -19.50
CA SER A 177 -14.89 6.68 -19.44
C SER A 177 -15.15 6.06 -18.07
N ASN A 178 -14.10 5.64 -17.36
CA ASN A 178 -14.21 5.02 -16.03
C ASN A 178 -13.94 5.99 -14.88
N ARG A 179 -13.66 7.27 -15.17
CA ARG A 179 -13.34 8.33 -14.19
C ARG A 179 -12.19 7.94 -13.25
N LEU A 180 -11.13 7.38 -13.82
CA LEU A 180 -9.97 6.89 -13.06
C LEU A 180 -8.95 8.01 -12.81
N ASP A 181 -8.30 7.94 -11.65
CA ASP A 181 -7.18 8.80 -11.30
C ASP A 181 -5.84 8.03 -11.33
N PHE A 182 -4.77 8.68 -11.82
CA PHE A 182 -3.43 8.11 -11.79
C PHE A 182 -2.79 8.22 -10.41
N ASP A 183 -3.29 9.12 -9.55
CA ASP A 183 -2.76 9.33 -8.22
C ASP A 183 -3.40 8.37 -7.18
N GLU A 184 -4.54 7.76 -7.51
CA GLU A 184 -5.23 6.77 -6.69
C GLU A 184 -4.74 5.35 -6.98
N LYS A 185 -4.18 4.67 -5.96
CA LYS A 185 -3.52 3.36 -6.09
C LYS A 185 -4.30 2.33 -6.90
N TYR A 186 -5.57 2.11 -6.56
CA TYR A 186 -6.37 1.07 -7.19
C TYR A 186 -6.88 1.48 -8.57
N ASP A 187 -7.03 2.77 -8.83
CA ASP A 187 -7.33 3.27 -10.16
C ASP A 187 -6.11 3.15 -11.06
N LEU A 188 -4.92 3.51 -10.58
CA LEU A 188 -3.66 3.27 -11.28
C LEU A 188 -3.47 1.78 -11.62
N SER A 189 -3.71 0.87 -10.66
CA SER A 189 -3.70 -0.59 -10.89
C SER A 189 -4.62 -0.94 -12.07
N ARG A 190 -5.87 -0.46 -12.06
CA ARG A 190 -6.83 -0.71 -13.17
C ARG A 190 -6.39 -0.13 -14.50
N ILE A 191 -5.75 1.04 -14.49
CA ILE A 191 -5.20 1.67 -15.70
C ILE A 191 -4.10 0.80 -16.30
N ILE A 192 -3.15 0.35 -15.47
CA ILE A 192 -2.05 -0.52 -15.89
C ILE A 192 -2.57 -1.89 -16.34
N ALA A 193 -3.53 -2.48 -15.62
CA ALA A 193 -4.18 -3.72 -16.01
C ALA A 193 -4.79 -3.62 -17.41
N TYR A 194 -5.53 -2.54 -17.67
CA TYR A 194 -6.11 -2.29 -18.99
C TYR A 194 -5.03 -2.14 -20.06
N TYR A 195 -3.98 -1.34 -19.83
CA TYR A 195 -2.87 -1.21 -20.76
C TYR A 195 -2.21 -2.56 -21.07
N ASN A 196 -1.91 -3.35 -20.04
CA ASN A 196 -1.31 -4.69 -20.18
C ASN A 196 -2.20 -5.63 -21.01
N SER A 197 -3.51 -5.56 -20.84
CA SER A 197 -4.46 -6.39 -21.60
C SER A 197 -4.44 -6.14 -23.11
N LEU A 198 -3.98 -4.97 -23.56
CA LEU A 198 -3.88 -4.64 -25.00
C LEU A 198 -2.76 -5.39 -25.73
N PHE A 199 -1.96 -6.17 -25.02
CA PHE A 199 -0.85 -6.97 -25.54
C PHE A 199 -1.05 -8.48 -25.35
N LEU A 200 -2.14 -8.89 -24.69
CA LEU A 200 -2.50 -10.30 -24.55
C LEU A 200 -3.28 -10.70 -25.81
N SER A 201 -2.60 -11.41 -26.73
CA SER A 201 -3.20 -12.03 -27.91
C SER A 201 -3.55 -13.49 -27.65
#